data_AF-A0A2U1YT93-F1
#
_entry.id   AF-A0A2U1YT93-F1
#
_cell.length_a   1.000
_cell.length_b   1.000
_cell.length_c   1.000
_cell.angle_alpha   90.00
_cell.angle_beta   90.00
_cell.angle_gamma   90.00
#
_symmetry.space_group_name_H-M   'P 1'
#
loop_
_entity.id
_entity.type
_entity.pdbx_description
1 polymer ?
#
loop_
_entity_poly.entity_id
_entity_poly.type
_entity_poly.pdbx_seq_one_letter_code
_entity_poly.pdbx_strand_id
1 'polypeptide(L)'
;MAIARLKSAPFTNPAPPATEPEPQAATPAEPDRRKWTELPFSQRAAMLCQDKLFIDFLRERFPAYVSPTFDAAPADLADSALKALCRIGSKRELNTDHDAAERFDRLSRAYWAWKQEPVSPAA
;
A
#
# COMPACT_ATOMS: atom_id res chain seq x y z
N MET A 1 10.32 -64.29 29.77
CA MET A 1 11.43 -63.31 29.79
C MET A 1 11.69 -62.92 28.34
N ALA A 2 11.14 -61.80 27.88
CA ALA A 2 11.66 -60.44 27.97
C ALA A 2 12.63 -60.11 26.81
N ILE A 3 12.17 -59.12 26.02
CA ILE A 3 12.88 -58.15 25.16
C ILE A 3 13.76 -58.66 24.00
N ALA A 4 13.42 -58.22 22.78
CA ALA A 4 14.20 -57.18 22.10
C ALA A 4 13.50 -56.69 20.82
N ARG A 5 13.45 -55.37 20.71
CA ARG A 5 12.83 -54.60 19.61
C ARG A 5 13.53 -54.82 18.28
N LEU A 6 12.70 -54.71 17.23
CA LEU A 6 13.02 -54.56 15.81
C LEU A 6 14.30 -53.74 15.57
N LYS A 7 15.25 -54.33 14.84
CA LYS A 7 16.52 -53.72 14.43
C LYS A 7 16.43 -53.40 12.94
N SER A 8 16.31 -52.12 12.60
CA SER A 8 16.48 -51.62 11.23
C SER A 8 17.34 -50.37 11.25
N ALA A 9 18.47 -50.44 10.57
CA ALA A 9 19.37 -49.36 10.18
C ALA A 9 19.89 -49.74 8.77
N PRO A 10 20.61 -48.89 8.02
CA PRO A 10 20.74 -47.43 8.02
C PRO A 10 20.58 -46.84 6.58
N PHE A 11 20.93 -45.55 6.38
CA PHE A 11 21.17 -44.85 5.11
C PHE A 11 19.91 -44.53 4.27
N THR A 12 19.32 -43.35 4.43
CA THR A 12 19.69 -42.10 3.71
C THR A 12 19.83 -42.32 2.20
N ASN A 13 18.72 -42.15 1.48
CA ASN A 13 18.69 -41.93 0.04
C ASN A 13 18.77 -40.41 -0.24
N PRO A 14 19.19 -39.93 -1.43
CA PRO A 14 20.07 -38.80 -1.59
C PRO A 14 19.31 -37.49 -1.77
N ALA A 15 20.02 -36.39 -1.52
CA ALA A 15 19.55 -35.05 -1.80
C ALA A 15 19.14 -34.86 -3.28
N PRO A 16 18.00 -34.22 -3.56
CA PRO A 16 17.89 -33.35 -4.72
C PRO A 16 18.54 -31.98 -4.42
N PRO A 17 19.31 -31.41 -5.35
CA PRO A 17 19.86 -30.07 -5.24
C PRO A 17 18.83 -29.07 -5.76
N ALA A 18 18.29 -28.21 -4.90
CA ALA A 18 17.81 -26.88 -5.29
C ALA A 18 17.29 -26.16 -4.06
N THR A 19 18.02 -25.13 -3.67
CA THR A 19 17.61 -23.91 -2.99
C THR A 19 16.12 -23.58 -3.14
N GLU A 20 15.28 -24.04 -2.21
CA GLU A 20 14.05 -23.34 -1.85
C GLU A 20 14.40 -22.46 -0.65
N PRO A 21 14.41 -21.12 -0.78
CA PRO A 21 14.44 -20.27 0.41
C PRO A 21 13.15 -20.56 1.18
N GLU A 22 13.31 -21.04 2.41
CA GLU A 22 12.26 -21.22 3.40
C GLU A 22 11.24 -20.06 3.32
N PRO A 23 9.93 -20.33 3.38
CA PRO A 23 8.95 -19.31 3.69
C PRO A 23 9.29 -18.78 5.08
N GLN A 24 10.11 -17.74 5.12
CA GLN A 24 10.42 -17.00 6.33
C GLN A 24 9.09 -16.62 6.96
N ALA A 25 8.78 -17.29 8.07
CA ALA A 25 7.69 -16.95 8.93
C ALA A 25 7.81 -15.46 9.21
N ALA A 26 6.90 -14.69 8.59
CA ALA A 26 6.82 -13.26 8.77
C ALA A 26 6.61 -13.01 10.26
N THR A 27 7.68 -12.63 10.94
CA THR A 27 7.63 -12.07 12.28
C THR A 27 6.60 -10.95 12.22
N PRO A 28 5.61 -10.88 13.13
CA PRO A 28 4.66 -9.78 13.16
C PRO A 28 5.47 -8.48 13.26
N ALA A 29 5.55 -7.76 12.15
CA ALA A 29 6.28 -6.52 12.09
C ALA A 29 5.60 -5.57 13.08
N GLU A 30 6.27 -5.38 14.22
CA GLU A 30 6.23 -4.15 15.00
C GLU A 30 6.02 -2.99 14.02
N PRO A 31 5.11 -2.02 14.27
CA PRO A 31 4.78 -0.97 13.31
C PRO A 31 6.01 -0.08 13.10
N ASP A 32 6.88 -0.61 12.25
CA ASP A 32 8.08 -0.05 11.72
C ASP A 32 7.58 1.22 11.06
N ARG A 33 8.00 2.34 11.65
CA ARG A 33 7.81 3.67 11.09
C ARG A 33 8.66 3.77 9.82
N ARG A 34 8.42 2.87 8.85
CA ARG A 34 8.96 2.96 7.49
C ARG A 34 8.70 4.38 7.09
N LYS A 35 9.80 5.12 6.94
CA LYS A 35 9.73 6.54 6.63
C LYS A 35 8.86 6.62 5.40
N TRP A 36 7.86 7.49 5.43
CA TRP A 36 6.88 7.64 4.36
C TRP A 36 7.50 7.64 2.95
N THR A 37 8.73 8.15 2.83
CA THR A 37 9.54 8.20 1.61
C THR A 37 10.09 6.85 1.12
N GLU A 38 10.28 5.86 2.00
CA GLU A 38 10.81 4.53 1.68
C GLU A 38 9.71 3.53 1.27
N LEU A 39 8.44 3.92 1.46
CA LEU A 39 7.31 3.10 1.02
C LEU A 39 7.12 3.20 -0.50
N PRO A 40 6.79 2.09 -1.17
CA PRO A 40 6.43 2.13 -2.59
C PRO A 40 5.23 3.05 -2.82
N PHE A 41 5.22 3.76 -3.96
CA PHE A 41 4.18 4.73 -4.28
C PHE A 41 2.77 4.14 -4.23
N SER A 42 2.61 2.88 -4.64
CA SER A 42 1.33 2.18 -4.53
C SER A 42 0.81 2.05 -3.09
N GLN A 43 1.72 1.83 -2.14
CA GLN A 43 1.38 1.70 -0.72
C GLN A 43 1.08 3.06 -0.11
N ARG A 44 1.87 4.09 -0.46
CA ARG A 44 1.60 5.49 -0.08
C ARG A 44 0.24 5.96 -0.57
N ALA A 45 -0.09 5.68 -1.84
CA ALA A 45 -1.39 5.99 -2.42
C ALA A 45 -2.54 5.28 -1.67
N ALA A 46 -2.36 3.99 -1.33
CA ALA A 46 -3.35 3.26 -0.56
C ALA A 46 -3.58 3.87 0.83
N MET A 47 -2.52 4.31 1.52
CA MET A 47 -2.63 4.99 2.82
C MET A 47 -3.37 6.33 2.70
N LEU A 48 -3.07 7.14 1.67
CA LEU A 48 -3.79 8.40 1.42
C LEU A 48 -5.28 8.18 1.15
N CYS A 49 -5.64 7.16 0.37
CA CYS A 49 -7.04 6.83 0.13
C CYS A 49 -7.82 6.49 1.42
N GLN A 50 -7.15 6.01 2.47
CA GLN A 50 -7.80 5.75 3.77
C GLN A 50 -7.95 7.02 4.63
N ASP A 51 -7.24 8.10 4.30
CA ASP A 51 -7.33 9.37 5.03
C ASP A 51 -8.61 10.12 4.63
N LYS A 52 -9.49 10.37 5.61
CA LYS A 52 -10.75 11.08 5.39
C LYS A 52 -10.55 12.53 4.94
N LEU A 53 -9.44 13.17 5.29
CA LEU A 53 -9.14 14.53 4.84
C LEU A 53 -8.70 14.54 3.36
N PHE A 54 -8.13 13.44 2.87
CA PHE A 54 -7.72 13.34 1.49
C PHE A 54 -8.93 13.37 0.53
N ILE A 55 -10.03 12.69 0.87
CA ILE A 55 -11.26 12.80 0.07
C ILE A 55 -11.86 14.21 0.11
N ASP A 56 -11.76 14.92 1.24
CA ASP A 56 -12.25 16.29 1.38
C ASP A 56 -11.44 17.27 0.51
N PHE A 57 -10.11 17.16 0.56
CA PHE A 57 -9.20 17.85 -0.35
C PHE A 57 -9.54 17.59 -1.83
N LEU A 58 -9.79 16.33 -2.19
CA LEU A 58 -10.16 15.97 -3.56
C LEU A 58 -11.52 16.57 -3.96
N ARG A 59 -12.51 16.63 -3.06
CA ARG A 59 -13.81 17.27 -3.32
C ARG A 59 -13.67 18.78 -3.53
N GLU A 60 -12.82 19.44 -2.74
CA GLU A 60 -12.61 20.87 -2.83
C GLU A 60 -11.79 21.26 -4.07
N ARG A 61 -10.66 20.60 -4.31
CA ARG A 61 -9.72 20.96 -5.38
C ARG A 61 -10.02 20.29 -6.72
N PHE A 62 -10.65 19.12 -6.70
CA PHE A 62 -10.90 18.30 -7.87
C PHE A 62 -12.35 17.76 -7.92
N PRO A 63 -13.38 18.63 -7.79
CA PRO A 63 -14.78 18.19 -7.72
C PRO A 63 -15.22 17.38 -8.95
N ALA A 64 -14.63 17.65 -10.12
CA ALA A 64 -14.92 16.91 -11.35
C ALA A 64 -14.54 15.41 -11.30
N TYR A 65 -13.66 15.02 -10.37
CA TYR A 65 -13.18 13.65 -10.22
C TYR A 65 -13.81 12.93 -9.03
N VAL A 66 -14.54 13.65 -8.17
CA VAL A 66 -15.24 13.08 -7.01
C VAL A 66 -16.74 13.26 -7.23
N SER A 67 -17.35 12.35 -7.98
CA SER A 67 -18.80 12.31 -8.09
C SER A 67 -19.42 11.84 -6.77
N PRO A 68 -20.50 12.47 -6.30
CA PRO A 68 -21.27 11.98 -5.16
C PRO A 68 -22.05 10.74 -5.57
N THR A 69 -21.39 9.58 -5.58
CA THR A 69 -22.10 8.30 -5.65
C THR A 69 -22.61 8.00 -4.25
N PHE A 70 -23.93 7.94 -4.08
CA PHE A 70 -24.61 7.93 -2.77
C PHE A 70 -24.23 6.74 -1.85
N ASP A 71 -23.59 5.70 -2.39
CA ASP A 71 -23.31 4.43 -1.70
C ASP A 71 -21.82 4.06 -1.62
N ALA A 72 -20.93 4.85 -2.25
CA ALA A 72 -19.52 4.50 -2.31
C ALA A 72 -18.77 4.87 -1.03
N ALA A 73 -17.97 3.95 -0.50
CA ALA A 73 -17.08 4.22 0.62
C ALA A 73 -16.09 5.35 0.27
N PRO A 74 -15.77 6.27 1.20
CA PRO A 74 -14.91 7.42 0.93
C PRO A 74 -13.53 7.02 0.40
N ALA A 75 -13.01 5.87 0.83
CA ALA A 75 -11.74 5.34 0.36
C ALA A 75 -11.78 4.87 -1.09
N ASP A 76 -12.91 4.34 -1.55
CA ASP A 76 -13.09 3.88 -2.92
C ASP A 76 -13.24 5.07 -3.89
N LEU A 77 -13.96 6.11 -3.44
CA LEU A 77 -14.02 7.39 -4.14
C LEU A 77 -12.64 8.03 -4.27
N ALA A 78 -11.86 8.05 -3.18
CA ALA A 78 -10.50 8.58 -3.20
C ALA A 78 -9.57 7.78 -4.12
N ASP A 79 -9.69 6.45 -4.13
CA ASP A 79 -8.92 5.58 -5.03
C ASP A 79 -9.25 5.84 -6.51
N SER A 80 -10.54 5.90 -6.84
CA SER A 80 -11.02 6.18 -8.19
C SER A 80 -10.58 7.58 -8.66
N ALA A 81 -10.72 8.59 -7.81
CA ALA A 81 -10.29 9.96 -8.12
C ALA A 81 -8.77 10.05 -8.30
N LEU A 82 -7.99 9.38 -7.43
CA LEU A 82 -6.53 9.32 -7.54
C LEU A 82 -6.10 8.66 -8.86
N LYS A 83 -6.72 7.54 -9.23
CA LYS A 83 -6.47 6.86 -10.50
C LYS A 83 -6.72 7.77 -11.71
N ALA A 84 -7.84 8.48 -11.70
CA ALA A 84 -8.19 9.43 -12.76
C ALA A 84 -7.21 10.61 -12.85
N LEU A 85 -6.81 11.18 -11.70
CA LEU A 85 -5.84 12.29 -11.63
C LEU A 85 -4.43 11.88 -12.05
N CYS A 86 -3.98 10.69 -11.64
CA CYS A 86 -2.66 10.17 -11.99
C CYS A 86 -2.63 9.50 -13.36
N ARG A 87 -3.79 9.33 -14.01
CA ARG A 87 -3.98 8.61 -15.28
C ARG A 87 -3.48 7.17 -15.25
N ILE A 88 -3.78 6.47 -14.17
CA ILE A 88 -3.41 5.05 -13.97
C ILE A 88 -4.67 4.19 -13.85
N GLY A 89 -4.60 2.95 -14.30
CA GLY A 89 -5.62 1.94 -14.02
C GLY A 89 -5.44 1.31 -12.64
N SER A 90 -4.19 1.23 -12.16
CA SER A 90 -3.85 0.59 -10.88
C SER A 90 -2.78 1.34 -10.13
N LYS A 91 -2.91 1.42 -8.80
CA LYS A 91 -1.89 1.99 -7.90
C LYS A 91 -0.50 1.36 -8.10
N ARG A 92 -0.42 0.11 -8.57
CA ARG A 92 0.86 -0.57 -8.83
C ARG A 92 1.67 0.14 -9.91
N GLU A 93 1.01 0.76 -10.88
CA GLU A 93 1.65 1.48 -11.99
C GLU A 93 2.45 2.69 -11.49
N LEU A 94 2.12 3.25 -10.33
CA LEU A 94 2.91 4.32 -9.71
C LEU A 94 4.35 3.91 -9.36
N ASN A 95 4.64 2.61 -9.26
CA ASN A 95 6.01 2.14 -9.00
C ASN A 95 6.81 1.93 -10.28
N THR A 96 6.14 1.80 -11.42
CA THR A 96 6.77 1.44 -12.71
C THR A 96 6.75 2.59 -13.70
N ASP A 97 5.71 3.42 -13.66
CA ASP A 97 5.52 4.58 -14.53
C ASP A 97 5.98 5.86 -13.79
N HIS A 98 7.07 6.44 -14.28
CA HIS A 98 7.67 7.62 -13.66
C HIS A 98 6.80 8.87 -13.79
N ASP A 99 6.06 9.00 -14.89
CA ASP A 99 5.20 10.15 -15.16
C ASP A 99 3.94 10.10 -14.28
N ALA A 100 3.40 8.91 -14.03
CA ALA A 100 2.36 8.69 -13.03
C ALA A 100 2.86 8.95 -11.59
N ALA A 101 4.08 8.53 -11.26
CA ALA A 101 4.70 8.80 -9.96
C ALA A 101 4.89 10.31 -9.72
N GLU A 102 5.36 11.05 -10.73
CA GLU A 102 5.49 12.52 -10.70
C GLU A 102 4.14 13.21 -10.47
N ARG A 103 3.07 12.76 -11.15
CA ARG A 103 1.71 13.27 -10.91
C ARG A 103 1.25 13.01 -9.48
N PHE A 104 1.49 11.81 -8.98
CA PHE A 104 1.14 11.43 -7.62
C PHE A 104 1.95 12.22 -6.57
N ASP A 105 3.23 12.49 -6.82
CA ASP A 105 4.06 13.31 -5.93
C ASP A 105 3.54 14.75 -5.88
N ARG A 106 3.23 15.35 -7.04
CA ARG A 106 2.59 16.68 -7.11
C ARG A 106 1.26 16.71 -6.37
N LEU A 107 0.41 15.69 -6.55
CA LEU A 107 -0.87 15.57 -5.86
C LEU A 107 -0.67 15.46 -4.35
N SER A 108 0.28 14.63 -3.92
CA SER A 108 0.62 14.46 -2.50
C SER A 108 1.10 15.76 -1.88
N ARG A 109 2.00 16.49 -2.56
CA ARG A 109 2.46 17.82 -2.10
C ARG A 109 1.33 18.82 -2.00
N ALA A 110 0.43 18.86 -2.99
CA ALA A 110 -0.74 19.74 -2.95
C ALA A 110 -1.67 19.42 -1.77
N TYR A 111 -1.89 18.14 -1.47
CA TYR A 111 -2.64 17.70 -0.29
C TYR A 111 -1.97 18.14 1.02
N TRP A 112 -0.66 17.91 1.16
CA TRP A 112 0.06 18.31 2.38
C TRP A 112 0.12 19.84 2.55
N ALA A 113 0.27 20.59 1.46
CA ALA A 113 0.20 22.05 1.48
C ALA A 113 -1.20 22.53 1.90
N TRP A 114 -2.25 21.94 1.33
CA TRP A 114 -3.65 22.23 1.72
C TRP A 114 -3.92 21.89 3.19
N LYS A 115 -3.38 20.77 3.69
CA LYS A 115 -3.53 20.36 5.10
C LYS A 115 -2.80 21.30 6.08
N GLN A 116 -1.76 21.99 5.61
CA GLN A 116 -1.02 22.98 6.40
C GLN A 116 -1.55 24.40 6.24
N GLU A 117 -2.38 24.67 5.22
CA GLU A 117 -3.06 25.94 5.08
C GLU A 117 -3.88 26.13 6.36
N PRO A 118 -3.58 27.15 7.19
CA PRO A 118 -4.41 27.42 8.34
C PRO A 118 -5.78 27.71 7.76
N VAL A 119 -6.77 26.86 8.09
CA VAL A 119 -8.16 27.23 7.92
C VAL A 119 -8.32 28.42 8.85
N SER A 120 -8.03 29.63 8.35
CA SER A 120 -8.18 30.86 9.13
C SER A 120 -9.59 30.78 9.68
N PRO A 121 -9.79 30.65 11.01
CA PRO A 121 -11.12 30.84 11.54
C PRO A 121 -11.41 32.30 11.21
N ALA A 122 -12.32 32.53 10.27
CA ALA A 122 -12.83 33.86 10.00
C ALA A 122 -13.31 34.41 11.35
N ALA A 123 -12.56 35.37 11.88
CA ALA A 123 -12.87 36.13 13.08
C ALA A 123 -13.81 37.28 12.72
#